data_AF-A0A4Q1KBD9-F1
#
_entry.id   AF-A0A4Q1KBD9-F1
#
_cell.length_a   1.000
_cell.length_b   1.000
_cell.length_c   1.000
_cell.angle_alpha   90.00
_cell.angle_beta   90.00
_cell.angle_gamma   90.00
#
_symmetry.space_group_name_H-M   'P 1'
#
loop_
_entity.id
_entity.type
_entity.pdbx_description
1 polymer ?
#
loop_
_entity_poly.entity_id
_entity_poly.type
_entity_poly.pdbx_seq_one_letter_code
_entity_poly.pdbx_strand_id
1 'polypeptide(L)'
;MYPFGLATFYGLTFIRTSMKKIVFVDFDETLYTHDSMLVFTRTYFGKGRYFFGMVILSPILLGYLLRLVSPTKAKTTWLRFFFGGMPKDKLASIGRQFALHEIDKALNRSLFDSLKKEQEYATICIVTASAKEWLEAWTEQQQFDLIATHLEYKNNKLTGNLHGKNCNAEEKVRRIQAVYDLAQYDCIEVHGYGRGDLPMHGLAKTVQQDE
;
A
#
# COMPACT_ATOMS: atom_id res chain seq x y z
N MET A 1 1.47 59.15 44.88
CA MET A 1 2.38 58.00 45.12
C MET A 1 1.51 56.76 45.22
N TYR A 2 1.28 56.08 44.10
CA TYR A 2 0.47 54.85 44.02
C TYR A 2 1.42 53.65 43.92
N PRO A 3 1.31 52.60 44.75
CA PRO A 3 2.00 51.36 44.46
C PRO A 3 1.13 50.54 43.50
N PHE A 4 1.75 50.19 42.36
CA PHE A 4 1.24 49.29 41.35
C PHE A 4 0.93 47.91 41.95
N GLY A 5 -0.29 47.41 41.70
CA GLY A 5 -0.67 46.04 41.98
C GLY A 5 -0.01 45.08 40.98
N LEU A 6 0.59 44.01 41.50
CA LEU A 6 1.09 42.88 40.74
C LEU A 6 -0.09 42.12 40.11
N ALA A 7 -0.15 42.08 38.78
CA ALA A 7 -1.06 41.20 38.05
C ALA A 7 -0.41 39.83 37.87
N THR A 8 -0.93 38.82 38.56
CA THR A 8 -0.54 37.42 38.39
C THR A 8 -1.24 36.87 37.14
N PHE A 9 -0.51 36.75 36.03
CA PHE A 9 -0.99 36.03 34.85
C PHE A 9 -0.94 34.52 35.13
N TYR A 10 -2.11 33.90 35.29
CA TYR A 10 -2.26 32.45 35.19
C TYR A 10 -2.01 32.05 33.74
N GLY A 11 -0.79 31.64 33.43
CA GLY A 11 -0.48 31.00 32.15
C GLY A 11 -1.16 29.62 32.12
N LEU A 12 -2.33 29.53 31.50
CA LEU A 12 -2.86 28.26 31.04
C LEU A 12 -1.91 27.76 29.95
N THR A 13 -1.04 26.81 30.30
CA THR A 13 -0.35 25.99 29.31
C THR A 13 -1.42 25.15 28.61
N PHE A 14 -1.88 25.59 27.44
CA PHE A 14 -2.61 24.71 26.53
C PHE A 14 -1.66 23.57 26.16
N ILE A 15 -1.80 22.43 26.83
CA ILE A 15 -1.24 21.17 26.33
C ILE A 15 -2.05 20.88 25.08
N ARG A 16 -1.58 21.37 23.93
CA ARG A 16 -2.09 20.93 22.65
C ARG A 16 -1.62 19.49 22.51
N THR A 17 -2.43 18.54 22.94
CA THR A 17 -2.24 17.12 22.61
C THR A 17 -2.08 17.08 21.09
N SER A 18 -0.89 16.69 20.63
CA SER A 18 -0.60 16.58 19.21
C SER A 18 -1.60 15.61 18.60
N MET A 19 -2.44 16.08 17.68
CA MET A 19 -3.44 15.23 17.04
C MET A 19 -2.75 14.03 16.39
N LYS A 20 -3.17 12.82 16.73
CA LYS A 20 -2.58 11.61 16.17
C LYS A 20 -3.25 11.32 14.83
N LYS A 21 -2.50 11.49 13.73
CA LYS A 21 -2.98 11.26 12.36
C LYS A 21 -2.40 9.96 11.79
N ILE A 22 -3.21 9.23 11.03
CA ILE A 22 -2.76 8.14 10.16
C ILE A 22 -3.32 8.30 8.76
N VAL A 23 -2.51 7.97 7.76
CA VAL A 23 -2.85 8.03 6.34
C VAL A 23 -2.68 6.65 5.74
N PHE A 24 -3.78 6.08 5.22
CA PHE A 24 -3.78 4.82 4.48
C PHE A 24 -3.76 5.10 2.99
N VAL A 25 -2.82 4.50 2.28
CA VAL A 25 -2.58 4.79 0.86
C VAL A 25 -2.57 3.50 0.07
N ASP A 26 -3.49 3.36 -0.88
CA ASP A 26 -3.37 2.34 -1.92
C ASP A 26 -2.17 2.63 -2.83
N PHE A 27 -1.59 1.57 -3.40
CA PHE A 27 -0.38 1.71 -4.20
C PHE A 27 -0.67 1.81 -5.69
N ASP A 28 -1.13 0.74 -6.32
CA ASP A 28 -1.29 0.67 -7.77
C ASP A 28 -2.44 1.57 -8.24
N GLU A 29 -2.19 2.37 -9.27
CA GLU A 29 -3.12 3.37 -9.79
C GLU A 29 -3.51 4.49 -8.79
N THR A 30 -2.82 4.57 -7.65
CA THR A 30 -3.03 5.60 -6.61
C THR A 30 -1.72 6.36 -6.35
N LEU A 31 -0.78 5.74 -5.64
CA LEU A 31 0.56 6.29 -5.38
C LEU A 31 1.53 5.97 -6.52
N TYR A 32 1.41 4.79 -7.12
CA TYR A 32 2.13 4.33 -8.29
C TYR A 32 1.22 4.40 -9.50
N THR A 33 1.64 5.02 -10.60
CA THR A 33 0.75 5.35 -11.74
C THR A 33 0.47 4.16 -12.68
N HIS A 34 0.93 2.96 -12.32
CA HIS A 34 0.80 1.74 -13.10
C HIS A 34 0.38 0.56 -12.22
N ASP A 35 0.10 -0.59 -12.85
CA ASP A 35 0.01 -1.88 -12.15
C ASP A 35 1.42 -2.44 -11.88
N SER A 36 1.83 -2.48 -10.62
CA SER A 36 3.17 -2.94 -10.23
C SER A 36 3.42 -4.42 -10.54
N MET A 37 2.40 -5.29 -10.59
CA MET A 37 2.59 -6.69 -10.98
C MET A 37 2.97 -6.81 -12.45
N LEU A 38 2.32 -6.05 -13.33
CA LEU A 38 2.64 -6.03 -14.76
C LEU A 38 4.04 -5.44 -15.00
N VAL A 39 4.36 -4.30 -14.37
CA VAL A 39 5.67 -3.67 -14.51
C VAL A 39 6.77 -4.58 -13.96
N PHE A 40 6.60 -5.14 -12.76
CA PHE A 40 7.56 -6.07 -12.15
C PHE A 40 7.84 -7.28 -13.05
N THR A 41 6.77 -7.90 -13.58
CA THR A 41 6.89 -9.05 -14.48
C THR A 41 7.66 -8.69 -15.75
N ARG A 42 7.33 -7.54 -16.36
CA ARG A 42 7.99 -7.06 -17.58
C ARG A 42 9.45 -6.69 -17.34
N THR A 43 9.77 -6.06 -16.22
CA THR A 43 11.14 -5.67 -15.86
C THR A 43 12.02 -6.91 -15.68
N TYR A 44 11.55 -7.92 -14.95
CA TYR A 44 12.37 -9.10 -14.67
C TYR A 44 12.49 -10.06 -15.86
N PHE A 45 11.39 -10.37 -16.55
CA PHE A 45 11.40 -11.35 -17.65
C PHE A 45 11.73 -10.76 -19.03
N GLY A 46 11.76 -9.44 -19.14
CA GLY A 46 11.92 -8.73 -20.40
C GLY A 46 10.67 -8.80 -21.30
N LYS A 47 10.67 -7.98 -22.35
CA LYS A 47 9.50 -7.78 -23.23
C LYS A 47 9.06 -9.07 -23.95
N GLY A 48 10.00 -9.90 -24.40
CA GLY A 48 9.69 -11.12 -25.17
C GLY A 48 8.89 -12.13 -24.37
N ARG A 49 9.42 -12.56 -23.21
CA ARG A 49 8.72 -13.52 -22.33
C ARG A 49 7.44 -12.92 -21.73
N TYR A 50 7.43 -11.62 -21.44
CA TYR A 50 6.22 -10.92 -21.00
C TYR A 50 5.10 -11.01 -22.07
N PHE A 51 5.38 -10.63 -23.32
CA PHE A 51 4.37 -10.65 -24.38
C PHE A 51 3.90 -12.07 -24.71
N PHE A 52 4.81 -13.04 -24.75
CA PHE A 52 4.42 -14.44 -24.88
C PHE A 52 3.48 -14.88 -23.75
N GLY A 53 3.77 -14.50 -22.52
CA GLY A 53 2.88 -14.75 -21.39
C GLY A 53 1.53 -14.06 -21.50
N MET A 54 1.48 -12.81 -22.01
CA MET A 54 0.22 -12.11 -22.27
C MET A 54 -0.65 -12.86 -23.28
N VAL A 55 -0.06 -13.43 -24.34
CA VAL A 55 -0.78 -14.24 -25.33
C VAL A 55 -1.32 -15.51 -24.68
N ILE A 56 -0.49 -16.25 -23.94
CA ILE A 56 -0.91 -17.49 -23.27
C ILE A 56 -1.99 -17.24 -22.21
N LEU A 57 -1.88 -16.16 -21.46
CA LEU A 57 -2.83 -15.81 -20.39
C LEU A 57 -4.04 -15.02 -20.89
N SER A 58 -4.10 -14.67 -22.18
CA SER A 58 -5.18 -13.85 -22.75
C SER A 58 -6.59 -14.40 -22.48
N PRO A 59 -6.87 -15.74 -22.47
CA PRO A 59 -8.22 -16.22 -22.14
C PRO A 59 -8.62 -15.88 -20.69
N ILE A 60 -7.67 -15.97 -19.75
CA ILE A 60 -7.89 -15.66 -18.33
C ILE A 60 -8.03 -14.16 -18.12
N LEU A 61 -7.21 -13.35 -18.80
CA LEU A 61 -7.29 -11.88 -18.74
C LEU A 61 -8.59 -11.36 -19.35
N LEU A 62 -9.02 -11.93 -20.49
CA LEU A 62 -10.31 -11.60 -21.09
C LEU A 62 -11.46 -12.01 -20.18
N GLY A 63 -11.40 -13.21 -19.59
CA GLY A 63 -12.36 -13.64 -18.58
C GLY A 63 -12.43 -12.71 -17.37
N TYR A 64 -11.30 -12.17 -16.91
CA TYR A 64 -11.25 -11.17 -15.85
C TYR A 64 -11.93 -9.85 -16.25
N LEU A 65 -11.61 -9.34 -17.45
CA LEU A 65 -12.22 -8.12 -17.99
C LEU A 65 -13.75 -8.25 -18.14
N LEU A 66 -14.21 -9.43 -18.58
CA LEU A 66 -15.63 -9.79 -18.70
C LEU A 66 -16.27 -10.16 -17.35
N ARG A 67 -15.53 -10.09 -16.23
CA ARG A 67 -15.96 -10.45 -14.87
C ARG A 67 -16.38 -11.92 -14.69
N LEU A 68 -15.98 -12.79 -15.60
CA LEU A 68 -16.17 -14.24 -15.52
C LEU A 68 -15.11 -14.93 -14.65
N VAL A 69 -13.95 -14.27 -14.46
CA VAL A 69 -12.84 -14.76 -13.64
C VAL A 69 -12.62 -13.82 -12.46
N SER A 70 -12.51 -14.38 -11.26
CA SER A 70 -12.26 -13.57 -10.06
C SER A 70 -10.86 -12.94 -10.07
N PRO A 71 -10.67 -11.77 -9.43
CA PRO A 71 -9.36 -11.13 -9.33
C PRO A 71 -8.28 -12.06 -8.75
N THR A 72 -8.63 -12.84 -7.72
CA THR A 72 -7.73 -13.82 -7.11
C THR A 72 -7.35 -14.93 -8.08
N LYS A 73 -8.29 -15.44 -8.89
CA LYS A 73 -7.98 -16.48 -9.88
C LYS A 73 -7.07 -15.95 -10.98
N ALA A 74 -7.34 -14.75 -11.49
CA ALA A 74 -6.48 -14.11 -12.49
C ALA A 74 -5.05 -13.92 -11.94
N LYS A 75 -4.93 -13.37 -10.72
CA LYS A 75 -3.65 -13.12 -10.05
C LYS A 75 -2.85 -14.39 -9.79
N THR A 76 -3.47 -15.41 -9.19
CA THR A 76 -2.79 -16.69 -8.92
C THR A 76 -2.37 -17.40 -10.21
N THR A 77 -3.18 -17.31 -11.28
CA THR A 77 -2.79 -17.85 -12.60
C THR A 77 -1.58 -17.12 -13.18
N TRP A 78 -1.55 -15.78 -13.06
CA TRP A 78 -0.40 -14.96 -13.45
C TRP A 78 0.86 -15.33 -12.67
N LEU A 79 0.77 -15.37 -11.34
CA LEU A 79 1.88 -15.70 -10.45
C LEU A 79 2.42 -17.10 -10.74
N ARG A 80 1.54 -18.08 -10.95
CA ARG A 80 1.93 -19.46 -11.26
C ARG A 80 2.63 -19.59 -12.60
N PHE A 81 2.16 -18.88 -13.63
CA PHE A 81 2.77 -18.91 -14.96
C PHE A 81 4.15 -18.25 -14.99
N PHE A 82 4.28 -17.05 -14.40
CA PHE A 82 5.51 -16.28 -14.48
C PHE A 82 6.54 -16.71 -13.43
N PHE A 83 6.11 -16.84 -12.17
CA PHE A 83 7.01 -16.95 -11.02
C PHE A 83 6.94 -18.31 -10.31
N GLY A 84 6.01 -19.19 -10.70
CA GLY A 84 5.85 -20.52 -10.09
C GLY A 84 7.16 -21.31 -10.05
N GLY A 85 7.49 -21.85 -8.87
CA GLY A 85 8.71 -22.60 -8.62
C GLY A 85 9.95 -21.74 -8.33
N MET A 86 9.86 -20.41 -8.40
CA MET A 86 10.98 -19.53 -8.09
C MET A 86 11.40 -19.65 -6.62
N PRO A 87 12.70 -19.78 -6.30
CA PRO A 87 13.18 -19.76 -4.92
C PRO A 87 12.81 -18.45 -4.22
N LYS A 88 12.42 -18.53 -2.94
CA LYS A 88 12.03 -17.37 -2.13
C LYS A 88 13.10 -16.29 -2.11
N ASP A 89 14.36 -16.66 -1.87
CA ASP A 89 15.48 -15.72 -1.77
C ASP A 89 15.76 -15.02 -3.10
N LYS A 90 15.55 -15.74 -4.22
CA LYS A 90 15.65 -15.16 -5.55
C LYS A 90 14.55 -14.12 -5.77
N LEU A 91 13.30 -14.47 -5.43
CA LEU A 91 12.16 -13.56 -5.57
C LEU A 91 12.35 -12.30 -4.70
N ALA A 92 12.79 -12.46 -3.46
CA ALA A 92 13.08 -11.35 -2.55
C ALA A 92 14.20 -10.44 -3.10
N SER A 93 15.28 -11.01 -3.65
CA SER A 93 16.37 -10.24 -4.26
C SER A 93 15.92 -9.41 -5.46
N ILE A 94 15.13 -9.99 -6.37
CA ILE A 94 14.63 -9.25 -7.54
C ILE A 94 13.55 -8.24 -7.15
N GLY A 95 12.74 -8.56 -6.12
CA GLY A 95 11.78 -7.68 -5.49
C GLY A 95 12.44 -6.41 -4.95
N ARG A 96 13.51 -6.59 -4.16
CA ARG A 96 14.33 -5.48 -3.64
C ARG A 96 14.91 -4.62 -4.76
N GLN A 97 15.46 -5.21 -5.81
CA GLN A 97 16.01 -4.45 -6.95
C GLN A 97 14.94 -3.62 -7.64
N PHE A 98 13.76 -4.21 -7.89
CA PHE A 98 12.64 -3.47 -8.45
C PHE A 98 12.19 -2.33 -7.54
N ALA A 99 12.00 -2.62 -6.26
CA ALA A 99 11.51 -1.67 -5.28
C ALA A 99 12.39 -0.41 -5.23
N LEU A 100 13.72 -0.60 -5.18
CA LEU A 100 14.67 0.49 -5.02
C LEU A 100 14.96 1.24 -6.32
N HIS A 101 14.84 0.59 -7.49
CA HIS A 101 15.27 1.18 -8.77
C HIS A 101 14.14 1.52 -9.74
N GLU A 102 12.94 0.95 -9.58
CA GLU A 102 11.84 1.12 -10.54
C GLU A 102 10.63 1.88 -9.97
N ILE A 103 10.33 1.75 -8.67
CA ILE A 103 9.12 2.38 -8.11
C ILE A 103 9.16 3.90 -8.27
N ASP A 104 10.27 4.54 -7.88
CA ASP A 104 10.38 5.99 -7.94
C ASP A 104 10.20 6.56 -9.35
N LYS A 105 10.39 5.78 -10.42
CA LYS A 105 10.25 6.26 -11.80
C LYS A 105 8.81 6.57 -12.21
N ALA A 106 7.82 6.01 -11.51
CA ALA A 106 6.40 6.14 -11.89
C ALA A 106 5.49 6.40 -10.67
N LEU A 107 6.01 7.12 -9.67
CA LEU A 107 5.17 7.64 -8.58
C LEU A 107 4.33 8.84 -9.05
N ASN A 108 3.12 8.95 -8.50
CA ASN A 108 2.38 10.21 -8.47
C ASN A 108 3.14 11.18 -7.56
N ARG A 109 3.95 12.06 -8.16
CA ARG A 109 4.84 12.97 -7.44
C ARG A 109 4.11 13.91 -6.49
N SER A 110 2.97 14.45 -6.92
CA SER A 110 2.17 15.36 -6.09
C SER A 110 1.73 14.67 -4.79
N LEU A 111 1.18 13.46 -4.89
CA LEU A 111 0.75 12.69 -3.73
C LEU A 111 1.95 12.28 -2.87
N PHE A 112 3.01 11.74 -3.47
CA PHE A 112 4.21 11.32 -2.75
C PHE A 112 4.84 12.48 -1.94
N ASP A 113 4.96 13.66 -2.55
CA ASP A 113 5.52 14.84 -1.89
C ASP A 113 4.63 15.33 -0.73
N SER A 114 3.30 15.19 -0.85
CA SER A 114 2.37 15.44 0.27
C SER A 114 2.60 14.46 1.41
N LEU A 115 2.65 13.15 1.10
CA LEU A 115 2.88 12.09 2.10
C LEU A 115 4.20 12.28 2.83
N LYS A 116 5.27 12.70 2.13
CA LYS A 116 6.57 12.98 2.77
C LYS A 116 6.50 14.15 3.75
N LYS A 117 5.73 15.19 3.46
CA LYS A 117 5.50 16.30 4.39
C LYS A 117 4.65 15.87 5.58
N GLU A 118 3.60 15.11 5.32
CA GLU A 118 2.69 14.60 6.36
C GLU A 118 3.36 13.60 7.30
N GLN A 119 4.33 12.84 6.81
CA GLN A 119 5.10 11.87 7.59
C GLN A 119 5.81 12.50 8.80
N GLU A 120 6.07 13.81 8.80
CA GLU A 120 6.63 14.52 9.96
C GLU A 120 5.72 14.49 11.21
N TYR A 121 4.42 14.30 11.00
CA TYR A 121 3.40 14.35 12.07
C TYR A 121 2.28 13.30 11.94
N ALA A 122 2.36 12.41 10.94
CA ALA A 122 1.38 11.36 10.70
C ALA A 122 2.06 10.01 10.43
N THR A 123 1.41 8.92 10.84
CA THR A 123 1.78 7.58 10.38
C THR A 123 1.31 7.40 8.94
N ILE A 124 2.21 7.00 8.04
CA ILE A 124 1.86 6.69 6.66
C ILE A 124 1.93 5.17 6.47
N CYS A 125 0.83 4.57 6.02
CA CYS A 125 0.73 3.13 5.79
C CYS A 125 0.27 2.84 4.36
N ILE A 126 1.10 2.13 3.60
CA ILE A 126 0.74 1.62 2.28
C ILE A 126 -0.10 0.36 2.45
N VAL A 127 -1.31 0.35 1.91
CA VAL A 127 -2.26 -0.77 1.99
C VAL A 127 -2.60 -1.24 0.58
N THR A 128 -1.98 -2.32 0.12
CA THR A 128 -1.98 -2.71 -1.29
C THR A 128 -2.35 -4.15 -1.53
N ALA A 129 -3.02 -4.40 -2.66
CA ALA A 129 -3.19 -5.75 -3.17
C ALA A 129 -1.87 -6.35 -3.65
N SER A 130 -0.84 -5.57 -3.98
CA SER A 130 0.43 -6.06 -4.52
C SER A 130 1.19 -6.97 -3.56
N ALA A 131 2.09 -7.77 -4.13
CA ALA A 131 2.90 -8.69 -3.33
C ALA A 131 3.87 -7.90 -2.46
N LYS A 132 4.02 -8.30 -1.19
CA LYS A 132 4.92 -7.67 -0.23
C LYS A 132 6.33 -7.47 -0.80
N GLU A 133 6.86 -8.49 -1.46
CA GLU A 133 8.21 -8.52 -2.01
C GLU A 133 8.46 -7.40 -3.05
N TRP A 134 7.42 -6.85 -3.68
CA TRP A 134 7.58 -5.81 -4.71
C TRP A 134 7.83 -4.44 -4.09
N LEU A 135 7.32 -4.21 -2.87
CA LEU A 135 7.29 -2.90 -2.24
C LEU A 135 8.13 -2.82 -0.96
N GLU A 136 8.35 -3.92 -0.24
CA GLU A 136 8.89 -3.92 1.12
C GLU A 136 10.15 -3.05 1.27
N ALA A 137 11.16 -3.26 0.42
CA ALA A 137 12.40 -2.49 0.51
C ALA A 137 12.20 -1.00 0.19
N TRP A 138 11.23 -0.65 -0.65
CA TRP A 138 10.90 0.75 -0.94
C TRP A 138 10.18 1.40 0.24
N THR A 139 9.18 0.73 0.83
CA THR A 139 8.49 1.26 2.02
C THR A 139 9.44 1.39 3.21
N GLU A 140 10.38 0.44 3.38
CA GLU A 140 11.46 0.54 4.37
C GLU A 140 12.33 1.79 4.13
N GLN A 141 12.76 2.03 2.88
CA GLN A 141 13.55 3.23 2.53
C GLN A 141 12.78 4.52 2.82
N GLN A 142 11.47 4.54 2.56
CA GLN A 142 10.63 5.71 2.82
C GLN A 142 10.18 5.84 4.28
N GLN A 143 10.43 4.81 5.11
CA GLN A 143 9.92 4.70 6.48
C GLN A 143 8.38 4.75 6.55
N PHE A 144 7.73 4.11 5.58
CA PHE A 144 6.29 3.90 5.56
C PHE A 144 5.96 2.48 6.05
N ASP A 145 4.83 2.34 6.75
CA ASP A 145 4.30 1.03 7.09
C ASP A 145 3.73 0.33 5.85
N LEU A 146 3.67 -1.01 5.86
CA LEU A 146 3.21 -1.80 4.73
C LEU A 146 2.23 -2.92 5.15
N ILE A 147 1.03 -2.89 4.58
CA ILE A 147 0.05 -3.96 4.60
C ILE A 147 -0.17 -4.44 3.15
N ALA A 148 0.40 -5.60 2.82
CA ALA A 148 0.43 -6.12 1.44
C ALA A 148 -0.13 -7.54 1.34
N THR A 149 -0.31 -8.04 0.11
CA THR A 149 -0.60 -9.46 -0.12
C THR A 149 0.63 -10.32 0.13
N HIS A 150 0.43 -11.45 0.81
CA HIS A 150 1.49 -12.42 1.07
C HIS A 150 1.43 -13.57 0.06
N LEU A 151 2.57 -13.97 -0.45
CA LEU A 151 2.71 -15.09 -1.38
C LEU A 151 2.89 -16.42 -0.62
N GLU A 152 2.35 -17.53 -1.16
CA GLU A 152 2.53 -18.86 -0.57
C GLU A 152 3.85 -19.49 -1.04
N TYR A 153 4.65 -19.94 -0.08
CA TYR A 153 5.90 -20.68 -0.32
C TYR A 153 5.81 -22.09 0.24
N LYS A 154 6.31 -23.08 -0.51
CA LYS A 154 6.52 -24.46 -0.04
C LYS A 154 7.90 -24.92 -0.45
N ASN A 155 8.63 -25.55 0.47
CA ASN A 155 10.01 -26.01 0.24
C ASN A 155 10.91 -24.90 -0.35
N ASN A 156 10.83 -23.70 0.25
CA ASN A 156 11.52 -22.49 -0.17
C ASN A 156 11.26 -22.02 -1.62
N LYS A 157 10.15 -22.45 -2.24
CA LYS A 157 9.76 -22.08 -3.60
C LYS A 157 8.35 -21.50 -3.64
N LEU A 158 8.15 -20.48 -4.46
CA LEU A 158 6.85 -19.87 -4.69
C LEU A 158 5.91 -20.88 -5.36
N THR A 159 4.72 -21.09 -4.79
CA THR A 159 3.75 -22.05 -5.36
C THR A 159 2.94 -21.44 -6.52
N GLY A 160 2.88 -20.12 -6.59
CA GLY A 160 1.97 -19.36 -7.45
C GLY A 160 0.62 -19.03 -6.79
N ASN A 161 0.39 -19.47 -5.54
CA ASN A 161 -0.78 -19.09 -4.76
C ASN A 161 -0.47 -17.96 -3.78
N LEU A 162 -1.51 -17.47 -3.09
CA LEU A 162 -1.41 -16.49 -2.02
C LEU A 162 -1.41 -17.20 -0.66
N HIS A 163 -0.65 -16.67 0.30
CA HIS A 163 -0.77 -17.05 1.70
C HIS A 163 -1.91 -16.24 2.33
N GLY A 164 -3.07 -16.88 2.48
CA GLY A 164 -4.30 -16.21 2.89
C GLY A 164 -4.97 -15.46 1.73
N LYS A 165 -5.68 -14.38 2.04
CA LYS A 165 -6.45 -13.60 1.06
C LYS A 165 -5.59 -12.55 0.34
N ASN A 166 -6.03 -12.15 -0.85
CA ASN A 166 -5.52 -10.95 -1.53
C ASN A 166 -5.94 -9.72 -0.73
N CYS A 167 -5.01 -8.80 -0.43
CA CYS A 167 -5.26 -7.57 0.34
C CYS A 167 -6.04 -6.54 -0.51
N ASN A 168 -7.33 -6.80 -0.71
CA ASN A 168 -8.20 -6.01 -1.57
C ASN A 168 -9.61 -5.93 -0.99
N ALA A 169 -10.35 -4.85 -1.24
CA ALA A 169 -11.69 -4.62 -0.71
C ALA A 169 -11.71 -4.77 0.82
N GLU A 170 -12.69 -5.50 1.36
CA GLU A 170 -12.85 -5.75 2.80
C GLU A 170 -11.61 -6.32 3.49
N GLU A 171 -10.76 -7.05 2.75
CA GLU A 171 -9.53 -7.58 3.34
C GLU A 171 -8.53 -6.47 3.68
N LYS A 172 -8.55 -5.32 2.99
CA LYS A 172 -7.75 -4.15 3.37
C LYS A 172 -8.18 -3.64 4.74
N VAL A 173 -9.48 -3.40 4.91
CA VAL A 173 -10.08 -2.94 6.18
C VAL A 173 -9.75 -3.91 7.32
N ARG A 174 -9.98 -5.22 7.11
CA ARG A 174 -9.69 -6.25 8.11
C ARG A 174 -8.23 -6.24 8.56
N ARG A 175 -7.29 -6.06 7.63
CA ARG A 175 -5.85 -6.03 7.96
C ARG A 175 -5.45 -4.75 8.65
N ILE A 176 -5.97 -3.61 8.23
CA ILE A 176 -5.77 -2.33 8.90
C ILE A 176 -6.18 -2.45 10.38
N GLN A 177 -7.39 -2.94 10.65
CA GLN A 177 -7.91 -3.09 12.02
C GLN A 177 -7.19 -4.17 12.83
N ALA A 178 -6.51 -5.12 12.18
CA ALA A 178 -5.68 -6.12 12.86
C ALA A 178 -4.31 -5.56 13.28
N VAL A 179 -3.83 -4.50 12.63
CA VAL A 179 -2.52 -3.89 12.89
C VAL A 179 -2.65 -2.63 13.75
N TYR A 180 -3.70 -1.83 13.52
CA TYR A 180 -3.89 -0.54 14.17
C TYR A 180 -5.16 -0.52 15.02
N ASP A 181 -5.02 -0.01 16.24
CA ASP A 181 -6.14 0.45 17.05
C ASP A 181 -6.58 1.83 16.56
N LEU A 182 -7.54 1.86 15.63
CA LEU A 182 -8.02 3.09 14.98
C LEU A 182 -8.64 4.09 15.96
N ALA A 183 -9.08 3.64 17.15
CA ALA A 183 -9.64 4.52 18.17
C ALA A 183 -8.59 5.50 18.75
N GLN A 184 -7.31 5.20 18.60
CA GLN A 184 -6.22 6.07 19.07
C GLN A 184 -5.93 7.25 18.13
N TYR A 185 -6.50 7.26 16.92
CA TYR A 185 -6.23 8.27 15.92
C TYR A 185 -7.36 9.29 15.87
N ASP A 186 -7.00 10.56 15.95
CA ASP A 186 -7.93 11.69 15.85
C ASP A 186 -8.37 11.89 14.40
N CYS A 187 -7.44 11.71 13.47
CA CYS A 187 -7.65 11.87 12.03
C CYS A 187 -7.18 10.62 11.27
N ILE A 188 -8.04 10.13 10.38
CA ILE A 188 -7.75 9.02 9.47
C ILE A 188 -8.00 9.51 8.05
N GLU A 189 -6.95 9.58 7.24
CA GLU A 189 -7.03 9.92 5.83
C GLU A 189 -6.82 8.68 4.97
N VAL A 190 -7.49 8.62 3.82
CA VAL A 190 -7.46 7.48 2.91
C VAL A 190 -7.28 7.95 1.48
N HIS A 191 -6.22 7.46 0.82
CA HIS A 191 -6.02 7.60 -0.62
C HIS A 191 -6.19 6.24 -1.30
N GLY A 192 -7.07 6.17 -2.28
CA GLY A 192 -7.31 4.98 -3.09
C GLY A 192 -8.43 5.25 -4.09
N TYR A 193 -8.23 4.94 -5.35
CA TYR A 193 -9.21 5.30 -6.40
C TYR A 193 -9.85 4.08 -7.06
N GLY A 194 -9.35 2.87 -6.74
CA GLY A 194 -9.90 1.63 -7.24
C GLY A 194 -11.23 1.29 -6.58
N ARG A 195 -12.06 0.52 -7.29
CA ARG A 195 -13.27 -0.09 -6.69
C ARG A 195 -12.96 -0.98 -5.48
N GLY A 196 -11.75 -1.53 -5.44
CA GLY A 196 -11.24 -2.30 -4.30
C GLY A 196 -10.94 -1.46 -3.05
N ASP A 197 -10.95 -0.13 -3.15
CA ASP A 197 -10.65 0.77 -2.03
C ASP A 197 -11.90 1.35 -1.39
N LEU A 198 -13.08 1.17 -2.00
CA LEU A 198 -14.35 1.69 -1.47
C LEU A 198 -14.59 1.31 0.00
N PRO A 199 -14.33 0.07 0.46
CA PRO A 199 -14.44 -0.25 1.88
C PRO A 199 -13.44 0.50 2.75
N MET A 200 -12.22 0.73 2.25
CA MET A 200 -11.16 1.43 2.99
C MET A 200 -11.53 2.90 3.23
N HIS A 201 -12.21 3.56 2.29
CA HIS A 201 -12.74 4.92 2.48
C HIS A 201 -13.72 5.05 3.64
N GLY A 202 -14.42 3.97 3.99
CA GLY A 202 -15.31 3.93 5.15
C GLY A 202 -14.58 4.11 6.50
N LEU A 203 -13.25 4.02 6.51
CA LEU A 203 -12.42 4.27 7.70
C LEU A 203 -12.04 5.75 7.88
N ALA A 204 -12.27 6.59 6.86
CA ALA A 204 -11.88 7.98 6.91
C ALA A 204 -12.57 8.71 8.07
N LYS A 205 -11.79 9.49 8.81
CA LYS A 205 -12.22 10.26 9.97
C LYS A 205 -11.60 11.65 9.89
N THR A 206 -12.42 12.65 9.64
CA THR A 206 -11.99 14.05 9.68
C THR A 206 -12.34 14.64 11.04
N VAL A 207 -11.41 15.34 11.66
CA VAL A 207 -11.72 16.21 12.81
C VAL A 207 -12.42 17.43 12.25
N GLN A 208 -13.72 17.62 12.56
CA GLN A 208 -14.34 18.93 12.38
C GLN A 208 -13.60 19.90 13.30
N GLN A 209 -12.89 20.87 12.72
CA GLN A 209 -12.48 22.04 13.47
C GLN A 209 -13.77 22.80 13.77
N ASP A 210 -14.25 22.69 15.01
CA ASP A 210 -15.18 23.68 15.53
C ASP A 210 -14.45 25.04 15.48
N GLU A 211 -14.93 25.92 14.59
CA GLU A 211 -14.51 27.33 14.51
C GLU A 211 -14.87 28.10 15.78
#